data_AF-A0AAW9F053-F1
#
_entry.id   AF-A0AAW9F053-F1
#
_cell.length_a   1.000
_cell.length_b   1.000
_cell.length_c   1.000
_cell.angle_alpha   90.00
_cell.angle_beta   90.00
_cell.angle_gamma   90.00
#
_symmetry.space_group_name_H-M   'P 1'
#
loop_
_entity.id
_entity.type
_entity.pdbx_description
1 polymer ?
#
loop_
_entity_poly.entity_id
_entity_poly.type
_entity_poly.pdbx_seq_one_letter_code
_entity_poly.pdbx_strand_id
1 'polypeptide(L)'
;MTTQTYFTVLTAIGAAKLANLAATSRPLKLTQFAVGTGGGDSYAPTAEQLRQATRLIDETFRGPIAVLEQDATLPSQYYMEGYVPIDVGPFIVREAGWFDADGDLIFATRYPPVEKTILAQGAQVDLPLGTYVSIHQVDGGQIQILVDPSKVLASRQFVENLAVTIPVTGQLQAASARNYRFMAAGELTLPDTGTVRVIVDHMVSSDGQCLVKEKSGQPIVTPRGSDPVIRLAEAGKEFVFSKINNIWRVS
;
A
#
# COMPACT_ATOMS: atom_id res chain seq x y z
N MET A 1 -17.16 -14.17 27.08
CA MET A 1 -16.60 -13.01 26.36
C MET A 1 -15.14 -13.33 26.09
N THR A 2 -14.74 -13.51 24.83
CA THR A 2 -13.34 -13.74 24.47
C THR A 2 -12.59 -12.42 24.58
N THR A 3 -11.81 -12.24 25.65
CA THR A 3 -10.91 -11.10 25.78
C THR A 3 -9.87 -11.19 24.66
N GLN A 4 -9.94 -10.30 23.68
CA GLN A 4 -8.97 -10.25 22.61
C GLN A 4 -7.58 -9.89 23.19
N THR A 5 -6.59 -10.77 23.01
CA THR A 5 -5.26 -10.62 23.62
C THR A 5 -4.42 -9.52 22.96
N TYR A 6 -4.58 -9.32 21.66
CA TYR A 6 -3.85 -8.35 20.84
C TYR A 6 -4.83 -7.52 20.02
N PHE A 7 -4.69 -6.21 20.09
CA PHE A 7 -5.69 -5.29 19.59
C PHE A 7 -5.07 -3.91 19.36
N THR A 8 -5.75 -3.12 18.52
CA THR A 8 -5.44 -1.71 18.32
C THR A 8 -6.58 -0.88 18.86
N VAL A 9 -6.25 0.20 19.57
CA VAL A 9 -7.23 1.16 20.07
C VAL A 9 -6.98 2.53 19.47
N LEU A 10 -8.06 3.28 19.30
CA LEU A 10 -8.02 4.72 19.10
C LEU A 10 -7.69 5.40 20.43
N THR A 11 -6.66 6.24 20.48
CA THR A 11 -6.29 6.98 21.69
C THR A 11 -7.26 8.13 21.96
N ALA A 12 -7.22 8.70 23.16
CA ALA A 12 -8.00 9.88 23.52
C ALA A 12 -7.63 11.09 22.63
N ILE A 13 -6.34 11.25 22.31
CA ILE A 13 -5.87 12.29 21.38
C ILE A 13 -6.42 12.03 19.98
N GLY A 14 -6.33 10.79 19.48
CA GLY A 14 -6.86 10.39 18.19
C GLY A 14 -8.37 10.62 18.09
N ALA A 15 -9.12 10.26 19.13
CA ALA A 15 -10.57 10.48 19.21
C ALA A 15 -10.93 11.97 19.17
N ALA A 16 -10.23 12.81 19.94
CA ALA A 16 -10.44 14.25 19.94
C ALA A 16 -10.13 14.87 18.55
N LYS A 17 -9.04 14.45 17.90
CA LYS A 17 -8.70 14.90 16.55
C LYS A 17 -9.71 14.45 15.52
N LEU A 18 -10.15 13.19 15.56
CA LEU A 18 -11.17 12.66 14.67
C LEU A 18 -12.49 13.43 14.82
N ALA A 19 -12.93 13.74 16.05
CA ALA A 19 -14.14 14.53 16.29
C ALA A 19 -14.04 15.93 15.64
N ASN A 20 -12.91 16.62 15.82
CA ASN A 20 -12.67 17.95 15.25
C ASN A 20 -12.62 17.93 13.71
N LEU A 21 -11.99 16.90 13.14
CA LEU A 21 -11.89 16.72 11.70
C LEU A 21 -13.22 16.34 11.07
N ALA A 22 -14.05 15.53 11.75
CA ALA A 22 -15.41 15.22 11.33
C ALA A 22 -16.26 16.49 11.27
N ALA A 23 -16.21 17.34 12.30
CA ALA A 23 -16.92 18.62 12.32
C ALA A 23 -16.50 19.58 11.19
N THR A 24 -15.29 19.42 10.66
CA THR A 24 -14.74 20.26 9.58
C THR A 24 -14.71 19.54 8.22
N SER A 25 -15.24 18.32 8.13
CA SER A 25 -15.21 17.48 6.91
C SER A 25 -13.80 17.31 6.32
N ARG A 26 -12.77 17.26 7.18
CA ARG A 26 -11.38 17.06 6.77
C ARG A 26 -10.93 15.62 7.05
N PRO A 27 -10.07 15.04 6.20
CA PRO A 27 -9.53 13.71 6.46
C PRO A 27 -8.47 13.73 7.57
N LEU A 28 -8.38 12.65 8.33
CA LEU A 28 -7.25 12.42 9.23
C LEU A 28 -6.06 11.93 8.41
N LYS A 29 -4.93 12.62 8.51
CA LYS A 29 -3.70 12.25 7.80
C LYS A 29 -2.73 11.56 8.75
N LEU A 30 -2.51 10.27 8.55
CA LEU A 30 -1.44 9.54 9.23
C LEU A 30 -0.15 9.63 8.41
N THR A 31 0.99 9.79 9.09
CA THR A 31 2.28 9.98 8.42
C THR A 31 3.36 9.01 8.88
N GLN A 32 3.31 8.56 10.13
CA GLN A 32 4.36 7.73 10.70
C GLN A 32 3.79 6.54 11.45
N PHE A 33 4.60 5.49 11.46
CA PHE A 33 4.44 4.30 12.26
C PHE A 33 5.64 4.17 13.19
N ALA A 34 5.44 3.67 14.40
CA ALA A 34 6.53 3.31 15.29
C ALA A 34 6.27 1.97 15.96
N VAL A 35 7.35 1.31 16.39
CA VAL A 35 7.32 0.06 17.16
C VAL A 35 8.14 0.18 18.41
N GLY A 36 7.82 -0.65 19.38
CA GLY A 36 8.57 -0.72 20.62
C GLY A 36 8.56 -2.10 21.25
N THR A 37 9.43 -2.27 22.24
CA THR A 37 9.48 -3.52 23.01
C THR A 37 8.43 -3.58 24.11
N GLY A 38 7.75 -2.48 24.40
CA GLY A 38 6.81 -2.38 25.51
C GLY A 38 7.47 -2.35 26.90
N GLY A 39 8.78 -2.08 26.97
CA GLY A 39 9.54 -2.17 28.22
C GLY A 39 9.90 -3.60 28.64
N GLY A 40 9.91 -4.55 27.69
CA GLY A 40 10.32 -5.94 27.92
C GLY A 40 9.16 -6.93 28.13
N ASP A 41 9.44 -8.05 28.80
CA ASP A 41 8.56 -9.24 28.83
C ASP A 41 7.23 -9.05 29.57
N SER A 42 7.11 -8.00 30.38
CA SER A 42 5.89 -7.72 31.16
C SER A 42 4.84 -6.88 30.42
N TYR A 43 5.04 -6.61 29.12
CA TYR A 43 4.12 -5.78 28.34
C TYR A 43 2.74 -6.43 28.19
N ALA A 44 1.80 -6.00 29.02
CA ALA A 44 0.42 -6.47 29.02
C ALA A 44 -0.58 -5.33 29.32
N PRO A 45 -0.52 -4.18 28.62
CA PRO A 45 -1.45 -3.11 28.89
C PRO A 45 -2.89 -3.52 28.54
N THR A 46 -3.82 -2.96 29.32
CA THR A 46 -5.25 -3.01 29.04
C THR A 46 -5.60 -2.05 27.91
N ALA A 47 -6.77 -2.26 27.28
CA ALA A 47 -7.29 -1.33 26.28
C ALA A 47 -7.43 0.10 26.83
N GLU A 48 -7.80 0.25 28.10
CA GLU A 48 -7.96 1.58 28.70
C GLU A 48 -6.61 2.28 28.89
N GLN A 49 -5.57 1.56 29.33
CA GLN A 49 -4.22 2.12 29.40
C GLN A 49 -3.71 2.56 28.03
N LEU A 50 -3.97 1.78 26.97
CA LEU A 50 -3.60 2.18 25.61
C LEU A 50 -4.44 3.35 25.07
N ARG A 51 -5.71 3.50 25.45
CA ARG A 51 -6.51 4.68 25.07
C ARG A 51 -5.94 5.97 25.63
N GLN A 52 -5.37 5.93 26.83
CA GLN A 52 -4.73 7.09 27.46
C GLN A 52 -3.27 7.29 27.04
N ALA A 53 -2.72 6.42 26.19
CA ALA A 53 -1.34 6.52 25.74
C ALA A 53 -1.15 7.75 24.83
N THR A 54 -0.07 8.49 25.08
CA THR A 54 0.37 9.63 24.25
C THR A 54 1.66 9.33 23.48
N ARG A 55 2.32 8.21 23.81
CA ARG A 55 3.54 7.69 23.20
C ARG A 55 3.66 6.19 23.46
N LEU A 56 4.57 5.52 22.76
CA LEU A 56 4.97 4.14 23.07
C LEU A 56 5.80 4.08 24.37
N ILE A 57 5.77 2.94 25.05
CA ILE A 57 6.50 2.73 26.30
C ILE A 57 8.01 2.71 26.06
N ASP A 58 8.44 1.96 25.04
CA ASP A 58 9.85 1.78 24.67
C ASP A 58 9.99 1.75 23.15
N GLU A 59 9.85 2.91 22.52
CA GLU A 59 9.98 3.07 21.08
C GLU A 59 11.41 2.74 20.62
N THR A 60 11.55 1.71 19.77
CA THR A 60 12.84 1.29 19.22
C THR A 60 13.03 1.71 17.78
N PHE A 61 11.94 1.97 17.06
CA PHE A 61 11.99 2.41 15.68
C PHE A 61 10.77 3.25 15.32
N ARG A 62 11.01 4.28 14.49
CA ARG A 62 9.98 5.10 13.87
C ARG A 62 10.29 5.25 12.39
N GLY A 63 9.26 5.07 11.58
CA GLY A 63 9.35 5.16 10.14
C GLY A 63 8.06 5.67 9.50
N PRO A 64 8.09 5.83 8.17
CA PRO A 64 6.89 6.07 7.38
C PRO A 64 5.87 4.93 7.47
N ILE A 65 4.60 5.25 7.22
CA ILE A 65 3.56 4.23 6.97
C ILE A 65 3.75 3.67 5.55
N ALA A 66 3.75 2.35 5.42
CA ALA A 66 3.95 1.66 4.15
C ALA A 66 2.63 1.42 3.41
N VAL A 67 1.56 1.07 4.13
CA VAL A 67 0.22 0.81 3.57
C VAL A 67 -0.84 1.44 4.45
N LEU A 68 -1.83 2.09 3.84
CA LEU A 68 -3.13 2.39 4.45
C LEU A 68 -4.20 2.13 3.40
N GLU A 69 -5.06 1.15 3.67
CA GLU A 69 -6.14 0.75 2.78
C GLU A 69 -7.44 0.67 3.55
N GLN A 70 -8.50 1.24 3.00
CA GLN A 70 -9.86 1.05 3.52
C GLN A 70 -10.37 -0.31 3.06
N ASP A 71 -11.00 -1.06 3.96
CA ASP A 71 -11.60 -2.34 3.60
C ASP A 71 -12.74 -2.14 2.58
N ALA A 72 -12.69 -2.89 1.49
CA ALA A 72 -13.63 -2.76 0.38
C ALA A 72 -15.07 -3.18 0.74
N THR A 73 -15.23 -4.01 1.76
CA THR A 73 -16.52 -4.56 2.23
C THR A 73 -17.02 -3.88 3.50
N LEU A 74 -16.10 -3.32 4.30
CA LEU A 74 -16.37 -2.70 5.58
C LEU A 74 -15.78 -1.27 5.60
N PRO A 75 -16.52 -0.25 5.16
CA PRO A 75 -16.00 1.12 5.05
C PRO A 75 -15.50 1.74 6.37
N SER A 76 -15.87 1.18 7.52
CA SER A 76 -15.35 1.60 8.82
C SER A 76 -14.02 0.95 9.19
N GLN A 77 -13.49 0.04 8.37
CA GLN A 77 -12.25 -0.68 8.64
C GLN A 77 -11.12 -0.20 7.74
N TYR A 78 -9.94 -0.11 8.33
CA TYR A 78 -8.71 0.25 7.66
C TYR A 78 -7.61 -0.75 8.01
N TYR A 79 -6.90 -1.23 7.00
CA TYR A 79 -5.63 -1.92 7.14
C TYR A 79 -4.50 -0.90 7.11
N MET A 80 -3.58 -1.01 8.06
CA MET A 80 -2.38 -0.17 8.14
C MET A 80 -1.15 -1.06 8.28
N GLU A 81 -0.10 -0.77 7.52
CA GLU A 81 1.17 -1.49 7.60
C GLU A 81 2.34 -0.52 7.73
N GLY A 82 3.27 -0.87 8.62
CA GLY A 82 4.56 -0.23 8.77
C GLY A 82 5.67 -1.23 8.47
N TYR A 83 6.86 -0.72 8.20
CA TYR A 83 8.00 -1.53 7.81
C TYR A 83 9.21 -1.18 8.67
N VAL A 84 9.78 -2.19 9.33
CA VAL A 84 11.04 -2.06 10.06
C VAL A 84 12.17 -2.53 9.15
N PRO A 85 13.11 -1.64 8.78
CA PRO A 85 14.22 -1.96 7.91
C PRO A 85 15.12 -3.07 8.44
N ILE A 86 15.84 -3.66 7.51
CA ILE A 86 16.62 -4.87 7.72
C ILE A 86 17.80 -4.68 8.68
N ASP A 87 18.33 -3.47 8.73
CA ASP A 87 19.48 -3.01 9.52
C ASP A 87 19.08 -2.45 10.90
N VAL A 88 17.79 -2.44 11.21
CA VAL A 88 17.26 -1.95 12.49
C VAL A 88 16.89 -3.13 13.39
N GLY A 89 17.58 -3.26 14.52
CA GLY A 89 17.43 -4.36 15.48
C GLY A 89 18.75 -4.77 16.12
N PRO A 90 18.76 -5.89 16.88
CA PRO A 90 17.65 -6.80 17.15
C PRO A 90 16.77 -6.32 18.31
N PHE A 91 15.47 -6.65 18.27
CA PHE A 91 14.55 -6.46 19.39
C PHE A 91 13.29 -7.32 19.18
N ILE A 92 12.46 -7.43 20.22
CA ILE A 92 11.15 -8.08 20.13
C ILE A 92 10.08 -7.00 20.15
N VAL A 93 9.33 -6.88 19.07
CA VAL A 93 8.21 -5.94 18.96
C VAL A 93 7.05 -6.44 19.80
N ARG A 94 6.49 -5.58 20.65
CA ARG A 94 5.27 -5.85 21.44
C ARG A 94 4.25 -4.73 21.36
N GLU A 95 4.67 -3.54 20.95
CA GLU A 95 3.79 -2.40 20.76
C GLU A 95 4.02 -1.75 19.39
N ALA A 96 2.96 -1.15 18.86
CA ALA A 96 3.03 -0.32 17.68
C ALA A 96 2.15 0.92 17.84
N GLY A 97 2.52 2.00 17.16
CA GLY A 97 1.81 3.28 17.19
C GLY A 97 1.69 3.89 15.80
N TRP A 98 0.58 4.58 15.56
CA TRP A 98 0.30 5.27 14.30
C TRP A 98 0.09 6.75 14.59
N PHE A 99 0.83 7.60 13.89
CA PHE A 99 0.98 9.00 14.22
C PHE A 99 0.55 9.89 13.05
N ASP A 100 -0.03 11.04 13.39
CA ASP A 100 -0.40 12.05 12.40
C ASP A 100 0.78 12.96 12.01
N ALA A 101 0.51 14.04 11.29
CA ALA A 101 1.52 14.99 10.84
C ALA A 101 2.09 15.87 11.97
N ASP A 102 1.37 16.00 13.09
CA ASP A 102 1.79 16.77 14.26
C ASP A 102 2.64 15.91 15.22
N GLY A 103 2.79 14.61 14.93
CA GLY A 103 3.51 13.65 15.76
C GLY A 103 2.66 13.06 16.89
N ASP A 104 1.34 13.27 16.86
CA ASP A 104 0.44 12.77 17.89
C ASP A 104 0.10 11.30 17.68
N LEU A 105 0.12 10.51 18.76
CA LEU A 105 -0.24 9.09 18.73
C LEU A 105 -1.76 8.96 18.57
N ILE A 106 -2.20 8.55 17.38
CA ILE A 106 -3.63 8.38 17.05
C ILE A 106 -4.11 6.98 17.41
N PHE A 107 -3.36 5.96 17.01
CA PHE A 107 -3.71 4.56 17.30
C PHE A 107 -2.55 3.88 18.03
N ALA A 108 -2.89 3.13 19.07
CA ALA A 108 -1.94 2.36 19.86
C ALA A 108 -2.30 0.88 19.80
N THR A 109 -1.31 0.03 19.52
CA THR A 109 -1.49 -1.39 19.30
C THR A 109 -0.74 -2.19 20.36
N ARG A 110 -1.45 -3.12 21.00
CA ARG A 110 -0.83 -4.25 21.69
C ARG A 110 -0.57 -5.33 20.65
N TYR A 111 0.68 -5.49 20.25
CA TYR A 111 1.09 -6.38 19.17
C TYR A 111 1.53 -7.75 19.74
N PRO A 112 1.29 -8.87 19.04
CA PRO A 112 1.93 -10.14 19.38
C PRO A 112 3.45 -10.00 19.41
N PRO A 113 4.17 -10.68 20.32
CA PRO A 113 5.63 -10.66 20.31
C PRO A 113 6.18 -11.12 18.95
N VAL A 114 6.95 -10.27 18.28
CA VAL A 114 7.60 -10.61 17.01
C VAL A 114 9.09 -10.31 17.09
N GLU A 115 9.90 -11.33 16.84
CA GLU A 115 11.36 -11.22 16.86
C GLU A 115 11.87 -10.56 15.58
N LYS A 116 12.55 -9.42 15.72
CA LYS A 116 13.32 -8.80 14.65
C LYS A 116 14.77 -9.27 14.74
N THR A 117 15.17 -10.12 13.79
CA THR A 117 16.56 -10.54 13.63
C THR A 117 17.33 -9.58 12.72
N ILE A 118 18.67 -9.60 12.85
CA ILE A 118 19.60 -8.83 12.00
C ILE A 118 20.68 -9.73 11.41
N LEU A 119 21.36 -9.25 10.36
CA LEU A 119 22.43 -9.94 9.64
C LEU A 119 23.50 -10.58 10.53
N ALA A 120 23.85 -9.93 11.64
CA ALA A 120 24.82 -10.45 12.61
C ALA A 120 24.41 -11.81 13.23
N GLN A 121 23.13 -12.18 13.16
CA GLN A 121 22.58 -13.45 13.64
C GLN A 121 22.45 -14.50 12.51
N GLY A 122 22.95 -14.23 11.30
CA GLY A 122 22.95 -15.17 10.18
C GLY A 122 21.65 -15.24 9.37
N ALA A 123 20.66 -14.41 9.70
CA ALA A 123 19.41 -14.26 8.96
C ALA A 123 19.13 -12.78 8.70
N GLN A 124 18.61 -12.48 7.51
CA GLN A 124 18.34 -11.11 7.08
C GLN A 124 16.89 -11.04 6.57
N VAL A 125 16.00 -10.44 7.36
CA VAL A 125 14.59 -10.29 6.99
C VAL A 125 14.10 -8.87 7.25
N ASP A 126 13.36 -8.37 6.27
CA ASP A 126 12.46 -7.24 6.43
C ASP A 126 11.30 -7.64 7.31
N LEU A 127 10.86 -6.73 8.19
CA LEU A 127 9.74 -7.01 9.08
C LEU A 127 8.56 -6.07 8.80
N PRO A 128 7.62 -6.49 7.93
CA PRO A 128 6.34 -5.81 7.79
C PRO A 128 5.47 -6.09 9.02
N LEU A 129 4.81 -5.04 9.54
CA LEU A 129 3.93 -5.11 10.71
C LEU A 129 2.62 -4.43 10.37
N GLY A 130 1.56 -5.23 10.29
CA GLY A 130 0.23 -4.83 9.86
C GLY A 130 -0.80 -4.90 10.98
N THR A 131 -1.76 -3.98 10.97
CA THR A 131 -2.92 -4.03 11.87
C THR A 131 -4.20 -3.60 11.16
N TYR A 132 -5.31 -4.16 11.60
CA TYR A 132 -6.64 -3.69 11.24
C TYR A 132 -7.17 -2.79 12.35
N VAL A 133 -7.75 -1.66 11.96
CA VAL A 133 -8.49 -0.78 12.86
C VAL A 133 -9.91 -0.60 12.37
N SER A 134 -10.84 -0.64 13.31
CA SER A 134 -12.23 -0.28 13.08
C SER A 134 -12.49 1.08 13.69
N ILE A 135 -12.98 2.02 12.88
CA ILE A 135 -13.43 3.34 13.31
C ILE A 135 -14.93 3.37 13.18
N HIS A 136 -15.60 3.05 14.29
CA HIS A 136 -17.03 3.25 14.40
C HIS A 136 -17.26 4.72 14.73
N GLN A 137 -17.96 5.42 13.82
CA GLN A 137 -18.52 6.77 13.92
C GLN A 137 -18.19 7.54 15.21
N VAL A 138 -17.47 8.66 15.08
CA VAL A 138 -17.68 9.83 15.94
C VAL A 138 -18.88 10.56 15.30
N ASP A 139 -19.93 10.83 16.06
CA ASP A 139 -21.20 11.38 15.56
C ASP A 139 -21.00 12.49 14.50
N GLY A 140 -21.48 12.25 13.26
CA GLY A 140 -21.72 13.32 12.28
C GLY A 140 -21.03 13.25 10.91
N GLY A 141 -20.31 12.19 10.53
CA GLY A 141 -19.77 12.11 9.15
C GLY A 141 -19.01 10.82 8.79
N GLN A 142 -18.87 10.56 7.49
CA GLN A 142 -17.94 9.55 6.98
C GLN A 142 -16.51 10.07 7.12
N ILE A 143 -15.72 9.49 8.03
CA ILE A 143 -14.34 9.91 8.26
C ILE A 143 -13.43 9.13 7.34
N GLN A 144 -12.68 9.84 6.48
CA GLN A 144 -11.63 9.28 5.66
C GLN A 144 -10.29 9.41 6.39
N ILE A 145 -9.57 8.30 6.56
CA ILE A 145 -8.13 8.33 6.87
C ILE A 145 -7.37 8.34 5.54
N LEU A 146 -6.37 9.21 5.44
CA LEU A 146 -5.42 9.24 4.32
C LEU A 146 -4.01 9.06 4.86
N VAL A 147 -3.12 8.46 4.05
CA VAL A 147 -1.68 8.56 4.26
C VAL A 147 -1.13 9.67 3.39
N ASP A 148 -0.10 10.36 3.88
CA ASP A 148 0.69 11.28 3.07
C ASP A 148 1.53 10.51 2.03
N PRO A 149 1.20 10.59 0.72
CA PRO A 149 1.90 9.84 -0.31
C PRO A 149 3.36 10.26 -0.48
N SER A 150 3.77 11.44 0.02
CA SER A 150 5.18 11.88 0.01
C SER A 150 6.04 11.20 1.08
N LYS A 151 5.39 10.50 2.02
CA LYS A 151 6.02 9.78 3.12
C LYS A 151 5.65 8.31 3.14
N VAL A 152 5.14 7.75 2.05
CA VAL A 152 4.99 6.29 1.92
C VAL A 152 6.33 5.73 1.49
N LEU A 153 6.93 4.86 2.30
CA LEU A 153 7.97 3.96 1.80
C LEU A 153 7.22 2.98 0.91
N ALA A 154 7.12 3.31 -0.38
CA ALA A 154 6.73 2.33 -1.39
C ALA A 154 7.67 1.15 -1.15
N SER A 155 7.15 0.07 -0.57
CA SER A 155 7.99 -1.05 -0.15
C SER A 155 8.84 -1.46 -1.35
N ARG A 156 10.07 -1.89 -1.12
CA ARG A 156 10.88 -2.41 -2.21
C ARG A 156 10.09 -3.47 -2.97
N GLN A 157 9.19 -4.21 -2.30
CA GLN A 157 8.18 -5.09 -2.89
C GLN A 157 7.09 -4.40 -3.74
N PHE A 158 6.60 -3.20 -3.42
CA PHE A 158 5.69 -2.43 -4.28
C PHE A 158 6.44 -1.87 -5.50
N VAL A 159 7.64 -1.32 -5.30
CA VAL A 159 8.52 -0.87 -6.40
C VAL A 159 8.99 -2.06 -7.24
N GLU A 160 9.28 -3.21 -6.63
CA GLU A 160 9.66 -4.46 -7.29
C GLU A 160 8.44 -5.10 -7.94
N ASN A 161 7.24 -5.05 -7.37
CA ASN A 161 6.01 -5.51 -8.05
C ASN A 161 5.61 -4.58 -9.20
N LEU A 162 6.02 -3.31 -9.16
CA LEU A 162 5.95 -2.39 -10.28
C LEU A 162 7.08 -2.64 -11.29
N ALA A 163 8.27 -3.05 -10.86
CA ALA A 163 9.43 -3.32 -11.71
C ALA A 163 9.41 -4.74 -12.33
N VAL A 164 8.74 -5.69 -11.68
CA VAL A 164 8.51 -7.05 -12.17
C VAL A 164 7.54 -6.93 -13.33
N THR A 165 8.06 -7.29 -14.50
CA THR A 165 7.28 -7.26 -15.71
C THR A 165 6.45 -8.53 -15.79
N ILE A 166 5.13 -8.40 -15.95
CA ILE A 166 4.23 -9.55 -16.09
C ILE A 166 4.37 -10.12 -17.50
N PRO A 167 4.68 -11.42 -17.67
CA PRO A 167 4.81 -12.01 -18.99
C PRO A 167 3.44 -12.16 -19.67
N VAL A 168 3.38 -11.79 -20.96
CA VAL A 168 2.23 -12.02 -21.82
C VAL A 168 2.59 -13.13 -22.81
N THR A 169 1.88 -14.25 -22.68
CA THR A 169 1.98 -15.42 -23.57
C THR A 169 0.56 -15.81 -24.01
N GLY A 170 0.15 -15.39 -25.21
CA GLY A 170 -1.25 -15.50 -25.64
C GLY A 170 -2.12 -14.36 -25.14
N GLN A 171 -3.34 -14.65 -24.67
CA GLN A 171 -4.34 -13.65 -24.28
C GLN A 171 -4.26 -13.36 -22.77
N LEU A 172 -4.07 -12.10 -22.38
CA LEU A 172 -4.01 -11.66 -20.98
C LEU A 172 -4.93 -10.46 -20.73
N GLN A 173 -5.71 -10.52 -19.66
CA GLN A 173 -6.45 -9.37 -19.14
C GLN A 173 -5.71 -8.77 -17.94
N ALA A 174 -5.27 -7.52 -18.06
CA ALA A 174 -4.57 -6.84 -16.99
C ALA A 174 -5.50 -6.56 -15.80
N ALA A 175 -5.17 -7.12 -14.64
CA ALA A 175 -5.91 -6.87 -13.40
C ALA A 175 -5.59 -5.49 -12.79
N SER A 176 -4.43 -4.90 -13.10
CA SER A 176 -3.99 -3.60 -12.58
C SER A 176 -2.99 -2.92 -13.52
N ALA A 177 -2.75 -1.63 -13.31
CA ALA A 177 -1.78 -0.86 -14.10
C ALA A 177 -0.35 -1.18 -13.66
N ARG A 178 0.39 -1.92 -14.50
CA ARG A 178 1.76 -2.41 -14.23
C ARG A 178 2.59 -2.47 -15.52
N ASN A 179 3.82 -3.00 -15.40
CA ASN A 179 4.68 -3.30 -16.54
C ASN A 179 4.35 -4.70 -17.09
N TYR A 180 4.17 -4.80 -18.40
CA TYR A 180 3.91 -6.06 -19.12
C TYR A 180 4.94 -6.29 -20.22
N ARG A 181 5.32 -7.55 -20.43
CA ARG A 181 6.30 -7.94 -21.46
C ARG A 181 5.74 -9.08 -22.28
N PHE A 182 5.58 -8.85 -23.57
CA PHE A 182 5.29 -9.95 -24.48
C PHE A 182 6.51 -10.87 -24.56
N MET A 183 6.33 -12.12 -24.14
CA MET A 183 7.33 -13.18 -24.30
C MET A 183 7.00 -14.11 -25.47
N ALA A 184 5.81 -13.94 -26.07
CA ALA A 184 5.37 -14.57 -27.31
C ALA A 184 4.29 -13.70 -27.97
N ALA A 185 3.85 -14.08 -29.17
CA ALA A 185 2.65 -13.51 -29.80
C ALA A 185 1.44 -13.60 -28.86
N GLY A 186 0.58 -12.57 -28.87
CA GLY A 186 -0.50 -12.49 -27.91
C GLY A 186 -1.22 -11.15 -27.89
N GLU A 187 -2.12 -11.02 -26.93
CA GLU A 187 -2.97 -9.85 -26.77
C GLU A 187 -3.10 -9.47 -25.29
N LEU A 188 -2.92 -8.19 -25.01
CA LEU A 188 -3.08 -7.60 -23.70
C LEU A 188 -4.32 -6.70 -23.69
N THR A 189 -5.28 -7.01 -22.81
CA THR A 189 -6.40 -6.11 -22.51
C THR A 189 -6.03 -5.21 -21.34
N LEU A 190 -6.09 -3.89 -21.54
CA LEU A 190 -5.74 -2.89 -20.53
C LEU A 190 -6.69 -2.92 -19.31
N PRO A 191 -6.23 -2.51 -18.11
CA PRO A 191 -7.05 -2.44 -16.90
C PRO A 191 -8.01 -1.24 -16.96
N ASP A 192 -8.81 -1.03 -15.91
CA ASP A 192 -9.83 0.01 -15.90
C ASP A 192 -9.26 1.45 -15.80
N THR A 193 -8.07 1.63 -15.24
CA THR A 193 -7.40 2.94 -15.08
C THR A 193 -5.89 2.79 -14.90
N GLY A 194 -5.16 3.91 -14.91
CA GLY A 194 -3.74 3.99 -14.56
C GLY A 194 -2.80 4.17 -15.76
N THR A 195 -1.51 3.85 -15.53
CA THR A 195 -0.45 3.86 -16.55
C THR A 195 0.17 2.48 -16.68
N VAL A 196 0.18 1.92 -17.88
CA VAL A 196 0.68 0.60 -18.22
C VAL A 196 1.88 0.76 -19.14
N ARG A 197 3.01 0.15 -18.80
CA ARG A 197 4.17 0.08 -19.70
C ARG A 197 4.21 -1.27 -20.34
N VAL A 198 4.37 -1.31 -21.66
CA VAL A 198 4.38 -2.56 -22.42
C VAL A 198 5.63 -2.61 -23.27
N ILE A 199 6.36 -3.72 -23.20
CA ILE A 199 7.53 -3.99 -24.04
C ILE A 199 7.35 -5.32 -24.75
N VAL A 200 7.83 -5.42 -25.98
CA VAL A 200 7.95 -6.70 -26.69
C VAL A 200 9.37 -7.21 -26.47
N ASP A 201 9.53 -8.42 -25.94
CA ASP A 201 10.84 -9.00 -25.70
C ASP A 201 11.62 -9.18 -27.02
N HIS A 202 12.95 -9.03 -26.97
CA HIS A 202 13.81 -9.15 -28.14
C HIS A 202 13.74 -10.52 -28.83
N MET A 203 13.30 -11.55 -28.11
CA MET A 203 13.16 -12.91 -28.63
C MET A 203 11.83 -13.14 -29.37
N VAL A 204 10.89 -12.18 -29.33
CA VAL A 204 9.58 -12.28 -30.00
C VAL A 204 9.67 -11.73 -31.42
N SER A 205 9.10 -12.48 -32.37
CA SER A 205 9.02 -12.09 -33.78
C SER A 205 8.41 -10.70 -33.95
N SER A 206 9.00 -9.86 -34.81
CA SER A 206 8.53 -8.51 -35.12
C SER A 206 7.33 -8.47 -36.07
N ASP A 207 6.57 -9.56 -36.19
CA ASP A 207 5.46 -9.71 -37.14
C ASP A 207 4.16 -9.00 -36.68
N GLY A 208 4.22 -8.23 -35.59
CA GLY A 208 3.10 -7.42 -35.12
C GLY A 208 1.95 -8.25 -34.54
N GLN A 209 2.25 -9.48 -34.09
CA GLN A 209 1.28 -10.34 -33.39
C GLN A 209 1.15 -10.04 -31.89
N CYS A 210 1.81 -9.00 -31.38
CA CYS A 210 1.61 -8.47 -30.03
C CYS A 210 0.60 -7.31 -30.09
N LEU A 211 -0.59 -7.56 -29.57
CA LEU A 211 -1.74 -6.67 -29.65
C LEU A 211 -2.08 -6.08 -28.28
N VAL A 212 -2.43 -4.79 -28.22
CA VAL A 212 -2.94 -4.16 -26.99
C VAL A 212 -4.30 -3.54 -27.28
N LYS A 213 -5.31 -3.85 -26.46
CA LYS A 213 -6.67 -3.33 -26.60
C LYS A 213 -7.21 -2.75 -25.30
N GLU A 214 -8.20 -1.89 -25.43
CA GLU A 214 -9.00 -1.39 -24.31
C GLU A 214 -10.13 -2.39 -23.98
N LYS A 215 -10.50 -2.50 -22.69
CA LYS A 215 -11.45 -3.49 -22.16
C LYS A 215 -12.86 -3.35 -22.74
N SER A 216 -13.37 -2.12 -22.90
CA SER A 216 -14.67 -1.83 -23.50
C SER A 216 -14.64 -1.71 -25.04
N GLY A 217 -13.47 -1.89 -25.68
CA GLY A 217 -13.29 -1.76 -27.12
C GLY A 217 -13.23 -0.31 -27.63
N GLN A 218 -13.07 0.67 -26.75
CA GLN A 218 -12.86 2.06 -27.16
C GLN A 218 -11.49 2.24 -27.82
N PRO A 219 -11.39 3.11 -28.85
CA PRO A 219 -10.13 3.32 -29.53
C PRO A 219 -9.10 4.00 -28.61
N ILE A 220 -7.86 3.52 -28.69
CA ILE A 220 -6.71 4.08 -27.99
C ILE A 220 -6.14 5.18 -28.88
N VAL A 221 -5.97 6.38 -28.32
CA VAL A 221 -5.40 7.53 -29.04
C VAL A 221 -3.90 7.33 -29.22
N THR A 222 -3.43 7.45 -30.46
CA THR A 222 -2.02 7.39 -30.84
C THR A 222 -1.56 8.77 -31.35
N PRO A 223 -0.25 9.03 -31.47
CA PRO A 223 0.23 10.27 -32.08
C PRO A 223 -0.24 10.50 -33.54
N ARG A 224 -0.77 9.45 -34.19
CA ARG A 224 -1.22 9.48 -35.59
C ARG A 224 -2.74 9.41 -35.74
N GLY A 225 -3.50 9.35 -34.64
CA GLY A 225 -4.96 9.22 -34.68
C GLY A 225 -5.48 8.41 -33.50
N SER A 226 -6.33 7.43 -33.77
CA SER A 226 -6.86 6.53 -32.75
C SER A 226 -7.15 5.16 -33.36
N ASP A 227 -6.76 4.10 -32.67
CA ASP A 227 -6.88 2.73 -33.16
C ASP A 227 -7.57 1.85 -32.13
N PRO A 228 -8.50 0.96 -32.53
CA PRO A 228 -9.18 0.05 -31.59
C PRO A 228 -8.24 -1.01 -31.00
N VAL A 229 -7.14 -1.31 -31.70
CA VAL A 229 -6.11 -2.25 -31.27
C VAL A 229 -4.75 -1.70 -31.68
N ILE A 230 -3.83 -1.60 -30.72
CA ILE A 230 -2.45 -1.17 -30.96
C ILE A 230 -1.59 -2.40 -31.27
N ARG A 231 -0.94 -2.39 -32.43
CA ARG A 231 0.03 -3.43 -32.83
C ARG A 231 1.44 -3.01 -32.44
N LEU A 232 2.08 -3.80 -31.59
CA LEU A 232 3.46 -3.58 -31.18
C LEU A 232 4.39 -4.38 -32.11
N ALA A 233 4.97 -3.71 -33.11
CA ALA A 233 5.84 -4.34 -34.11
C ALA A 233 7.35 -4.13 -33.85
N GLU A 234 7.71 -3.34 -32.82
CA GLU A 234 9.10 -3.01 -32.50
C GLU A 234 9.50 -3.71 -31.18
N ALA A 235 10.34 -4.74 -31.27
CA ALA A 235 10.90 -5.42 -30.11
C ALA A 235 11.92 -4.51 -29.38
N GLY A 236 11.94 -4.59 -28.05
CA GLY A 236 12.81 -3.79 -27.19
C GLY A 236 12.35 -2.33 -26.97
N LYS A 237 11.33 -1.87 -27.69
CA LYS A 237 10.74 -0.54 -27.49
C LYS A 237 9.67 -0.58 -26.39
N GLU A 238 9.78 0.36 -25.46
CA GLU A 238 8.76 0.58 -24.45
C GLU A 238 7.63 1.45 -25.02
N PHE A 239 6.40 1.00 -24.82
CA PHE A 239 5.17 1.74 -25.14
C PHE A 239 4.44 2.06 -23.84
N VAL A 240 4.10 3.33 -23.64
CA VAL A 240 3.45 3.78 -22.41
C VAL A 240 1.99 4.10 -22.71
N PHE A 241 1.09 3.34 -22.11
CA PHE A 241 -0.35 3.56 -22.18
C PHE A 241 -0.80 4.28 -20.91
N SER A 242 -1.52 5.39 -21.04
CA SER A 242 -2.07 6.13 -19.90
C SER A 242 -3.53 6.47 -20.11
N LYS A 243 -4.37 6.24 -19.10
CA LYS A 243 -5.77 6.64 -19.13
C LYS A 243 -5.93 8.06 -18.57
N ILE A 244 -6.31 9.01 -19.43
CA ILE A 244 -6.50 10.43 -19.10
C ILE A 244 -7.91 10.84 -19.51
N ASN A 245 -8.69 11.41 -18.59
CA ASN A 245 -10.10 11.78 -18.83
C ASN A 245 -10.92 10.61 -19.40
N ASN A 246 -10.71 9.41 -18.86
CA ASN A 246 -11.33 8.15 -19.28
C ASN A 246 -10.98 7.68 -20.70
N ILE A 247 -10.01 8.30 -21.38
CA ILE A 247 -9.53 7.91 -22.71
C ILE A 247 -8.11 7.36 -22.60
N TRP A 248 -7.85 6.19 -23.19
CA TRP A 248 -6.50 5.64 -23.27
C TRP A 248 -5.69 6.33 -24.37
N ARG A 249 -4.45 6.66 -24.04
CA ARG A 249 -3.46 7.23 -24.96
C ARG A 249 -2.20 6.39 -24.90
N VAL A 250 -1.54 6.21 -26.04
CA VAL A 250 -0.22 5.56 -26.12
C VAL A 250 0.82 6.55 -26.62
N SER A 251 2.00 6.53 -25.99
CA SER A 251 3.21 7.28 -26.39
C SER A 251 4.39 6.34 -26.54
#